data_AF-A0A7H4PI17-F1
#
_entry.id   AF-A0A7H4PI17-F1
#
_cell.length_a   1.000
_cell.length_b   1.000
_cell.length_c   1.000
_cell.angle_alpha   90.00
_cell.angle_beta   90.00
_cell.angle_gamma   90.00
#
_symmetry.space_group_name_H-M   'P 1'
#
loop_
_entity.id
_entity.type
_entity.pdbx_description
1 polymer ?
#
loop_
_entity_poly.entity_id
_entity_poly.type
_entity_poly.pdbx_seq_one_letter_code
_entity_poly.pdbx_strand_id
1 'polypeptide(L)'
;MGRISFDDQSMGFSHLGHIIENAVVHHALWQKAQRCADVTLLAPAQLQQVAWGENEAFLSLQDGTMLTARLVVGADGANSWLRNKADIPLTYWDYHHHALVATIRTEEPHQAVARQAFHGEGILAFLPLSDPHLCSIVWSLSPEEAERVRQADDAAFNQALNIAFDNRLGLCAVESERQVFPLTGRYARQFAAHRLALVGDAGPYHSSAGGAGR
;
A
#
# COMPACT_ATOMS: atom_id res chain seq x y z
N MET A 1 21.15 -17.32 -13.85
CA MET A 1 19.77 -16.94 -13.55
C MET A 1 19.33 -17.62 -12.26
N GLY A 2 19.12 -16.85 -11.20
CA GLY A 2 18.60 -17.36 -9.93
C GLY A 2 17.08 -17.27 -9.92
N ARG A 3 16.40 -18.35 -9.53
CA ARG A 3 14.94 -18.40 -9.38
C ARG A 3 14.62 -18.68 -7.93
N ILE A 4 13.96 -17.74 -7.26
CA ILE A 4 13.40 -17.96 -5.93
C ILE A 4 11.94 -18.38 -6.12
N SER A 5 11.63 -19.60 -5.71
CA SER A 5 10.27 -20.16 -5.75
C SER A 5 9.81 -20.31 -4.30
N PHE A 6 8.74 -19.62 -3.92
CA PHE A 6 8.04 -19.88 -2.67
C PHE A 6 6.90 -20.85 -2.98
N ASP A 7 7.01 -22.08 -2.51
CA ASP A 7 6.03 -23.14 -2.73
C ASP A 7 5.42 -23.57 -1.39
N ASP A 8 4.08 -23.52 -1.30
CA ASP A 8 3.28 -23.82 -0.10
C ASP A 8 3.46 -25.27 0.35
N GLN A 9 3.77 -26.19 -0.59
CA GLN A 9 4.01 -27.60 -0.28
C GLN A 9 5.31 -27.86 0.51
N SER A 10 6.24 -26.90 0.53
CA SER A 10 7.51 -27.05 1.26
C SER A 10 7.43 -26.64 2.74
N MET A 11 6.33 -25.99 3.18
CA MET A 11 6.25 -25.32 4.49
C MET A 11 5.01 -25.71 5.34
N GLY A 12 4.09 -26.54 4.81
CA GLY A 12 2.98 -27.09 5.61
C GLY A 12 1.87 -26.10 5.97
N PHE A 13 1.77 -24.98 5.23
CA PHE A 13 0.68 -24.02 5.39
C PHE A 13 -0.48 -24.36 4.42
N SER A 14 -1.71 -24.06 4.82
CA SER A 14 -2.89 -24.31 3.98
C SER A 14 -3.07 -23.26 2.87
N HIS A 15 -2.55 -22.04 3.07
CA HIS A 15 -2.57 -20.93 2.12
C HIS A 15 -1.46 -19.91 2.45
N LEU A 16 -0.77 -19.37 1.43
CA LEU A 16 0.27 -18.33 1.60
C LEU A 16 -0.28 -16.93 2.00
N GLY A 17 -1.53 -16.60 1.67
CA GLY A 17 -2.12 -15.29 1.93
C GLY A 17 -3.55 -15.15 1.38
N HIS A 18 -4.25 -14.11 1.77
CA HIS A 18 -5.59 -13.77 1.26
C HIS A 18 -5.57 -12.39 0.64
N ILE A 19 -6.13 -12.25 -0.55
CA ILE A 19 -6.41 -10.95 -1.16
C ILE A 19 -7.80 -10.55 -0.66
N ILE A 20 -7.88 -9.52 0.17
CA ILE A 20 -9.12 -8.99 0.72
C ILE A 20 -9.18 -7.50 0.41
N GLU A 21 -10.31 -7.05 -0.13
CA GLU A 21 -10.54 -5.61 -0.34
C GLU A 21 -10.46 -4.85 0.99
N ASN A 22 -9.70 -3.76 1.01
CA ASN A 22 -9.51 -2.95 2.21
C ASN A 22 -10.83 -2.45 2.82
N ALA A 23 -11.82 -2.14 1.97
CA ALA A 23 -13.15 -1.74 2.42
C ALA A 23 -13.82 -2.78 3.33
N VAL A 24 -13.63 -4.07 3.04
CA VAL A 24 -14.16 -5.18 3.84
C VAL A 24 -13.46 -5.24 5.20
N VAL A 25 -12.13 -5.09 5.21
CA VAL A 25 -11.33 -5.06 6.45
C VAL A 25 -11.73 -3.88 7.34
N HIS A 26 -11.80 -2.68 6.77
CA HIS A 26 -12.24 -1.48 7.48
C HIS A 26 -13.66 -1.64 8.05
N HIS A 27 -14.59 -2.18 7.27
CA HIS A 27 -15.96 -2.38 7.71
C HIS A 27 -16.05 -3.36 8.89
N ALA A 28 -15.32 -4.48 8.83
CA ALA A 28 -15.28 -5.46 9.90
C ALA A 28 -14.69 -4.87 11.20
N LEU A 29 -13.61 -4.11 11.10
CA LEU A 29 -12.99 -3.42 12.24
C LEU A 29 -13.92 -2.36 12.85
N TRP A 30 -14.61 -1.58 12.01
CA TRP A 30 -15.58 -0.57 12.44
C TRP A 30 -16.74 -1.20 13.22
N GLN A 31 -17.32 -2.29 12.70
CA GLN A 31 -18.37 -3.01 13.41
C GLN A 31 -17.90 -3.59 14.75
N LYS A 32 -16.66 -4.10 14.80
CA LYS A 32 -16.08 -4.61 16.05
C LYS A 32 -15.88 -3.48 17.07
N ALA A 33 -15.36 -2.33 16.64
CA ALA A 33 -15.14 -1.17 17.47
C ALA A 33 -16.44 -0.63 18.09
N GLN A 34 -17.54 -0.58 17.32
CA GLN A 34 -18.85 -0.18 17.84
C GLN A 34 -19.38 -1.06 18.98
N ARG A 35 -18.97 -2.32 19.02
CA ARG A 35 -19.42 -3.31 20.02
C ARG A 35 -18.51 -3.39 21.23
N CYS A 36 -17.39 -2.67 21.23
CA CYS A 36 -16.45 -2.64 22.35
C CYS A 36 -16.88 -1.58 23.35
N ALA A 37 -17.17 -1.98 24.60
CA ALA A 37 -17.60 -1.06 25.65
C ALA A 37 -16.54 0.01 26.00
N ASP A 38 -15.26 -0.33 25.86
CA ASP A 38 -14.13 0.57 26.18
C ASP A 38 -13.74 1.49 25.01
N VAL A 39 -14.44 1.42 23.87
CA VAL A 39 -14.12 2.20 22.67
C VAL A 39 -15.26 3.17 22.39
N THR A 40 -14.94 4.47 22.39
CA THR A 40 -15.87 5.51 21.94
C THR A 40 -15.47 5.98 20.55
N LEU A 41 -16.39 5.86 19.59
CA LEU A 41 -16.21 6.34 18.22
C LEU A 41 -16.81 7.74 18.10
N LEU A 42 -15.97 8.72 17.79
CA LEU A 42 -16.38 10.10 17.52
C LEU A 42 -16.26 10.37 16.01
N ALA A 43 -17.39 10.57 15.34
CA ALA A 43 -17.41 10.82 13.90
C ALA A 43 -18.59 11.75 13.53
N PRO A 44 -18.35 12.90 12.86
CA PRO A 44 -17.05 13.47 12.52
C PRO A 44 -16.34 14.06 13.75
N ALA A 45 -15.02 13.86 13.87
CA ALA A 45 -14.20 14.44 14.93
C ALA A 45 -12.83 14.87 14.38
N GLN A 46 -12.81 16.04 13.73
CA GLN A 46 -11.56 16.58 13.18
C GLN A 46 -10.81 17.36 14.25
N LEU A 47 -9.52 17.05 14.42
CA LEU A 47 -8.63 17.79 15.31
C LEU A 47 -8.37 19.21 14.79
N GLN A 48 -8.42 20.18 15.69
CA GLN A 48 -8.10 21.58 15.44
C GLN A 48 -6.78 21.97 16.11
N GLN A 49 -6.60 21.62 17.39
CA GLN A 49 -5.37 21.89 18.14
C GLN A 49 -4.99 20.70 19.03
N VAL A 50 -3.69 20.61 19.32
CA VAL A 50 -3.12 19.69 20.31
C VAL A 50 -2.11 20.45 21.15
N ALA A 51 -2.16 20.25 22.47
CA ALA A 51 -1.15 20.73 23.40
C ALA A 51 -0.62 19.56 24.23
N TRP A 52 0.71 19.43 24.26
CA TRP A 52 1.40 18.35 24.97
C TRP A 52 1.76 18.82 26.38
N GLY A 53 0.93 18.47 27.37
CA GLY A 53 1.23 18.74 28.77
C GLY A 53 2.20 17.70 29.37
N GLU A 54 2.72 17.99 30.56
CA GLU A 54 3.58 17.04 31.28
C GLU A 54 2.82 15.76 31.65
N ASN A 55 1.58 15.90 32.13
CA ASN A 55 0.76 14.81 32.68
C ASN A 55 -0.34 14.29 31.75
N GLU A 56 -0.80 15.09 30.78
CA GLU A 56 -1.84 14.75 29.81
C GLU A 56 -1.63 15.52 28.50
N ALA A 57 -2.14 14.98 27.40
CA ALA A 57 -2.31 15.68 26.13
C ALA A 57 -3.72 16.27 26.06
N PHE A 58 -3.82 17.52 25.62
CA PHE A 58 -5.08 18.23 25.42
C PHE A 58 -5.36 18.34 23.93
N LEU A 59 -6.54 17.92 23.50
CA LEU A 59 -6.97 17.94 22.11
C LEU A 59 -8.21 18.83 22.01
N SER A 60 -8.23 19.72 21.02
CA SER A 60 -9.45 20.45 20.64
C SER A 60 -9.94 19.94 19.30
N LEU A 61 -11.23 19.66 19.21
CA LEU A 61 -11.93 19.32 17.98
C LEU A 61 -12.48 20.60 17.31
N GLN A 62 -12.74 20.54 16.02
CA GLN A 62 -13.29 21.67 15.26
C GLN A 62 -14.68 22.13 15.74
N ASP A 63 -15.44 21.24 16.37
CA ASP A 63 -16.75 21.57 16.97
C ASP A 63 -16.62 22.26 18.34
N GLY A 64 -15.39 22.49 18.82
CA GLY A 64 -15.09 23.09 20.11
C GLY A 64 -14.99 22.08 21.27
N THR A 65 -15.24 20.80 21.03
CA THR A 65 -15.10 19.75 22.05
C THR A 65 -13.64 19.62 22.47
N MET A 66 -13.40 19.51 23.77
CA MET A 66 -12.08 19.30 24.35
C MET A 66 -11.95 17.89 24.89
N LEU A 67 -10.84 17.23 24.58
CA LEU A 67 -10.51 15.89 25.07
C LEU A 67 -9.16 15.92 25.77
N THR A 68 -9.02 15.11 26.81
CA THR A 68 -7.74 14.84 27.45
C THR A 68 -7.37 13.37 27.29
N ALA A 69 -6.09 13.10 27.07
CA ALA A 69 -5.59 11.75 26.90
C ALA A 69 -4.21 11.60 27.54
N ARG A 70 -3.95 10.42 28.14
CA ARG A 70 -2.62 10.08 28.63
C ARG A 70 -1.63 9.84 27.49
N LEU A 71 -2.11 9.24 26.40
CA LEU A 71 -1.35 8.93 25.20
C LEU A 71 -2.24 9.21 23.99
N VAL A 72 -1.68 9.89 22.98
CA VAL A 72 -2.30 10.08 21.68
C VAL A 72 -1.64 9.13 20.69
N VAL A 73 -2.44 8.41 19.92
CA VAL A 73 -1.95 7.52 18.86
C VAL A 73 -2.40 8.08 17.51
N GLY A 74 -1.45 8.51 16.69
CA GLY A 74 -1.70 8.96 15.32
C GLY A 74 -1.77 7.76 14.38
N ALA A 75 -2.96 7.52 13.82
CA ALA A 75 -3.24 6.52 12.79
C ALA A 75 -3.88 7.16 11.55
N ASP A 76 -3.66 8.47 11.36
CA ASP A 76 -4.26 9.35 10.34
C ASP A 76 -3.50 9.34 8.99
N GLY A 77 -2.69 8.30 8.78
CA GLY A 77 -2.03 8.03 7.52
C GLY A 77 -0.83 8.93 7.20
N ALA A 78 -0.39 8.83 5.96
CA ALA A 78 0.92 9.28 5.51
C ALA A 78 1.18 10.79 5.66
N ASN A 79 0.12 11.61 5.74
CA ASN A 79 0.18 13.06 5.97
C ASN A 79 -0.28 13.46 7.38
N SER A 80 0.04 12.62 8.38
CA SER A 80 -0.37 12.82 9.77
C SER A 80 -0.19 14.25 10.28
N TRP A 81 -1.28 14.86 10.73
CA TRP A 81 -1.27 16.22 11.27
C TRP A 81 -0.57 16.26 12.62
N LEU A 82 -0.77 15.22 13.43
CA LEU A 82 -0.14 15.07 14.75
C LEU A 82 1.38 14.97 14.65
N ARG A 83 1.89 14.28 13.64
CA ARG A 83 3.33 14.19 13.37
C ARG A 83 3.94 15.57 13.12
N ASN A 84 3.31 16.38 12.28
CA ASN A 84 3.78 17.74 12.00
C ASN A 84 3.76 18.62 13.27
N LYS A 85 2.78 18.43 14.15
CA LYS A 85 2.68 19.17 15.42
C LYS A 85 3.67 18.71 16.50
N ALA A 86 4.15 17.48 16.41
CA ALA A 86 5.19 16.97 17.30
C ALA A 86 6.62 17.22 16.77
N ASP A 87 6.75 17.98 15.68
CA ASP A 87 8.02 18.28 15.01
C ASP A 87 8.85 17.03 14.70
N ILE A 88 8.17 15.94 14.33
CA ILE A 88 8.80 14.68 13.93
C ILE A 88 9.02 14.74 12.41
N PRO A 89 10.27 14.96 11.93
CA PRO A 89 10.51 15.06 10.50
C PRO A 89 10.32 13.71 9.81
N LEU A 90 9.60 13.72 8.68
CA LEU A 90 9.66 12.66 7.70
C LEU A 90 10.86 12.88 6.79
N THR A 91 11.72 11.86 6.67
CA THR A 91 12.62 11.81 5.53
C THR A 91 11.87 11.14 4.39
N TYR A 92 11.54 11.92 3.38
CA TYR A 92 11.03 11.40 2.12
C TYR A 92 12.21 10.85 1.34
N TRP A 93 12.16 9.57 1.00
CA TRP A 93 13.03 9.03 -0.04
C TRP A 93 12.16 8.81 -1.26
N ASP A 94 12.36 9.67 -2.25
CA ASP A 94 11.82 9.41 -3.58
C ASP A 94 12.62 8.24 -4.13
N TYR A 95 11.98 7.10 -4.36
CA TYR A 95 12.64 5.97 -5.00
C TYR A 95 12.93 6.29 -6.46
N HIS A 96 12.45 7.42 -6.99
CA HIS A 96 12.53 7.84 -8.39
C HIS A 96 11.97 6.79 -9.33
N HIS A 97 10.97 6.05 -8.85
CA HIS A 97 10.25 5.02 -9.59
C HIS A 97 8.75 5.23 -9.43
N HIS A 98 8.00 4.93 -10.48
CA HIS A 98 6.55 4.92 -10.48
C HIS A 98 6.06 3.47 -10.65
N ALA A 99 4.95 3.13 -10.00
CA ALA A 99 4.24 1.88 -10.20
C ALA A 99 3.09 2.08 -11.18
N LEU A 100 3.16 1.39 -12.31
CA LEU A 100 2.05 1.24 -13.24
C LEU A 100 1.23 0.01 -12.82
N VAL A 101 -0.08 0.22 -12.65
CA VAL A 101 -1.06 -0.81 -12.29
C VAL A 101 -2.11 -0.92 -13.40
N ALA A 102 -2.39 -2.15 -13.81
CA ALA A 102 -3.42 -2.48 -14.78
C ALA A 102 -3.89 -3.93 -14.60
N THR A 103 -5.07 -4.24 -15.11
CA THR A 103 -5.57 -5.62 -15.22
C THR A 103 -5.22 -6.16 -16.59
N ILE A 104 -4.59 -7.33 -16.61
CA ILE A 104 -4.05 -7.98 -17.80
C ILE A 104 -4.68 -9.36 -17.94
N ARG A 105 -5.27 -9.63 -19.10
CA ARG A 105 -5.62 -10.98 -19.53
C ARG A 105 -4.41 -11.65 -20.14
N THR A 106 -4.19 -12.90 -19.72
CA THR A 106 -3.09 -13.74 -20.15
C THR A 106 -3.64 -14.94 -20.93
N GLU A 107 -2.92 -15.35 -21.96
CA GLU A 107 -3.25 -16.52 -22.78
C GLU A 107 -3.24 -17.79 -21.94
N GLU A 108 -2.18 -17.99 -21.14
CA GLU A 108 -2.05 -19.11 -20.23
C GLU A 108 -2.64 -18.77 -18.85
N PRO A 109 -3.32 -19.72 -18.18
CA PRO A 109 -3.87 -19.46 -16.86
C PRO A 109 -2.76 -19.22 -15.84
N HIS A 110 -2.96 -18.26 -14.94
CA HIS A 110 -1.96 -17.92 -13.92
C HIS A 110 -1.83 -18.98 -12.82
N GLN A 111 -2.77 -19.93 -12.72
CA GLN A 111 -2.77 -21.07 -11.78
C GLN A 111 -2.70 -20.64 -10.30
N ALA A 112 -3.32 -19.51 -9.96
CA ALA A 112 -3.22 -18.88 -8.64
C ALA A 112 -1.78 -18.62 -8.13
N VAL A 113 -0.79 -18.52 -9.03
CA VAL A 113 0.60 -18.23 -8.67
C VAL A 113 0.92 -16.76 -8.90
N ALA A 114 1.27 -16.05 -7.81
CA ALA A 114 1.88 -14.72 -7.92
C ALA A 114 3.30 -14.84 -8.49
N ARG A 115 3.59 -14.08 -9.55
CA ARG A 115 4.89 -14.11 -10.24
C ARG A 115 5.52 -12.74 -10.19
N GLN A 116 6.82 -12.70 -10.00
CA GLN A 116 7.59 -11.46 -10.01
C GLN A 116 8.85 -11.64 -10.86
N ALA A 117 8.99 -10.78 -11.84
CA ALA A 117 10.16 -10.66 -12.69
C ALA A 117 10.95 -9.40 -12.31
N PHE A 118 12.27 -9.53 -12.23
CA PHE A 118 13.18 -8.40 -12.03
C PHE A 118 13.79 -8.06 -13.38
N HIS A 119 13.56 -6.84 -13.87
CA HIS A 119 14.02 -6.41 -15.19
C HIS A 119 14.76 -5.08 -15.07
N GLY A 120 16.08 -5.10 -15.29
CA GLY A 120 16.92 -3.92 -15.13
C GLY A 120 16.82 -3.34 -13.72
N GLU A 121 16.39 -2.08 -13.62
CA GLU A 121 16.14 -1.37 -12.35
C GLU A 121 14.68 -1.51 -11.86
N GLY A 122 13.79 -2.13 -12.64
CA GLY A 122 12.37 -2.28 -12.35
C GLY A 122 11.96 -3.67 -11.87
N ILE A 123 10.78 -3.73 -11.25
CA ILE A 123 10.12 -4.97 -10.82
C ILE A 123 8.76 -5.05 -11.51
N LEU A 124 8.46 -6.19 -12.11
CA LEU A 124 7.15 -6.50 -12.67
C LEU A 124 6.53 -7.65 -11.90
N ALA A 125 5.46 -7.38 -11.17
CA ALA A 125 4.68 -8.39 -10.46
C ALA A 125 3.35 -8.65 -11.17
N PHE A 126 2.96 -9.92 -11.30
CA PHE A 126 1.65 -10.39 -11.72
C PHE A 126 0.97 -11.03 -10.51
N LEU A 127 -0.13 -10.42 -10.07
CA LEU A 127 -0.95 -10.87 -8.96
C LEU A 127 -2.22 -11.54 -9.51
N PRO A 128 -2.44 -12.84 -9.24
CA PRO A 128 -3.57 -13.57 -9.78
C PRO A 128 -4.89 -13.01 -9.24
N LEU A 129 -5.88 -12.83 -10.11
CA LEU A 129 -7.25 -12.47 -9.73
C LEU A 129 -8.15 -13.72 -9.69
N SER A 130 -9.44 -13.53 -9.42
CA SER A 130 -10.41 -14.63 -9.36
C SER A 130 -10.65 -15.31 -10.70
N ASP A 131 -10.56 -14.59 -11.82
CA ASP A 131 -10.59 -15.17 -13.17
C ASP A 131 -9.23 -15.81 -13.46
N PRO A 132 -9.15 -17.11 -13.81
CA PRO A 132 -7.91 -17.85 -14.03
C PRO A 132 -6.93 -17.26 -15.05
N HIS A 133 -7.38 -16.35 -15.90
CA HIS A 133 -6.58 -15.70 -16.93
C HIS A 133 -6.32 -14.22 -16.64
N LEU A 134 -6.86 -13.66 -15.56
CA LEU A 134 -6.66 -12.26 -15.20
C LEU A 134 -5.63 -12.08 -14.10
N CYS A 135 -4.70 -11.17 -14.34
CA CYS A 135 -3.74 -10.72 -13.34
C CYS A 135 -3.84 -9.20 -13.16
N SER A 136 -3.73 -8.74 -11.93
CA SER A 136 -3.38 -7.35 -11.65
C SER A 136 -1.86 -7.23 -11.67
N ILE A 137 -1.33 -6.30 -12.48
CA ILE A 137 0.11 -6.07 -12.53
C ILE A 137 0.51 -4.89 -11.63
N VAL A 138 1.72 -4.98 -11.09
CA VAL A 138 2.43 -3.85 -10.51
C VAL A 138 3.78 -3.77 -11.19
N TRP A 139 3.95 -2.78 -12.07
CA TRP A 139 5.16 -2.58 -12.86
C TRP A 139 5.89 -1.32 -12.40
N SER A 140 6.99 -1.51 -11.69
CA SER A 140 7.89 -0.44 -11.28
C SER A 140 8.81 -0.05 -12.43
N LEU A 141 8.73 1.21 -12.83
CA LEU A 141 9.48 1.83 -13.93
C LEU A 141 9.98 3.21 -13.49
N SER A 142 10.95 3.79 -14.20
CA SER A 142 11.28 5.20 -14.01
C SER A 142 10.07 6.09 -14.39
N PRO A 143 9.93 7.31 -13.83
CA PRO A 143 8.80 8.19 -14.14
C PRO A 143 8.60 8.44 -15.63
N GLU A 144 9.69 8.64 -16.37
CA GLU A 144 9.67 8.86 -17.82
C GLU A 144 9.15 7.63 -18.56
N GLU A 145 9.63 6.45 -18.19
CA GLU A 145 9.24 5.19 -18.82
C GLU A 145 7.81 4.79 -18.45
N ALA A 146 7.39 5.01 -17.21
CA ALA A 146 6.02 4.77 -16.76
C ALA A 146 5.02 5.61 -17.57
N GLU A 147 5.31 6.89 -17.82
CA GLU A 147 4.43 7.74 -18.63
C GLU A 147 4.48 7.34 -20.10
N ARG A 148 5.65 6.98 -20.65
CA ARG A 148 5.79 6.45 -22.02
C ARG A 148 4.92 5.21 -22.23
N VAL A 149 4.97 4.26 -21.29
CA VAL A 149 4.21 3.00 -21.34
C VAL A 149 2.71 3.24 -21.09
N ARG A 150 2.35 4.21 -20.23
CA ARG A 150 0.96 4.62 -20.00
C ARG A 150 0.31 5.24 -21.23
N GLN A 151 1.06 6.06 -21.98
CA GLN A 151 0.57 6.76 -23.17
C GLN A 151 0.64 5.93 -24.46
N ALA A 152 1.35 4.80 -24.45
CA ALA A 152 1.43 3.90 -25.60
C ALA A 152 0.04 3.41 -26.03
N ASP A 153 -0.10 2.95 -27.26
CA ASP A 153 -1.29 2.18 -27.63
C ASP A 153 -1.26 0.80 -26.96
N ASP A 154 -2.40 0.12 -26.95
CA ASP A 154 -2.51 -1.17 -26.26
C ASP A 154 -1.60 -2.23 -26.89
N ALA A 155 -1.35 -2.17 -28.20
CA ALA A 155 -0.48 -3.11 -28.89
C ALA A 155 0.98 -2.98 -28.43
N ALA A 156 1.52 -1.75 -28.39
CA ALA A 156 2.87 -1.49 -27.92
C ALA A 156 3.01 -1.77 -26.41
N PHE A 157 1.98 -1.46 -25.61
CA PHE A 157 1.95 -1.80 -24.20
C PHE A 157 2.01 -3.33 -23.98
N ASN A 158 1.16 -4.07 -24.67
CA ASN A 158 1.08 -5.53 -24.58
C ASN A 158 2.40 -6.18 -25.01
N GLN A 159 3.04 -5.67 -26.05
CA GLN A 159 4.35 -6.14 -26.50
C GLN A 159 5.44 -5.87 -25.46
N ALA A 160 5.50 -4.65 -24.92
CA ALA A 160 6.48 -4.29 -23.89
C ALA A 160 6.30 -5.13 -22.61
N LEU A 161 5.05 -5.35 -22.20
CA LEU A 161 4.71 -6.16 -21.04
C LEU A 161 5.11 -7.63 -21.24
N ASN A 162 4.82 -8.20 -22.41
CA ASN A 162 5.18 -9.58 -22.71
C ASN A 162 6.70 -9.80 -22.69
N ILE A 163 7.46 -8.85 -23.26
CA ILE A 163 8.93 -8.86 -23.21
C ILE A 163 9.43 -8.75 -21.77
N ALA A 164 8.90 -7.80 -20.99
CA ALA A 164 9.31 -7.60 -19.60
C ALA A 164 8.98 -8.79 -18.68
N PHE A 165 7.98 -9.59 -19.07
CA PHE A 165 7.55 -10.79 -18.36
C PHE A 165 8.13 -12.10 -18.93
N ASP A 166 9.07 -12.01 -19.89
CA ASP A 166 9.68 -13.16 -20.57
C ASP A 166 8.65 -14.17 -21.15
N ASN A 167 7.53 -13.66 -21.67
CA ASN A 167 6.43 -14.45 -22.23
C ASN A 167 5.92 -15.58 -21.32
N ARG A 168 6.00 -15.41 -19.98
CA ARG A 168 5.82 -16.51 -19.04
C ARG A 168 4.39 -17.06 -18.98
N LEU A 169 3.39 -16.25 -19.32
CA LEU A 169 1.97 -16.61 -19.40
C LEU A 169 1.40 -16.40 -20.82
N GLY A 170 2.24 -16.51 -21.84
CA GLY A 170 1.84 -16.30 -23.23
C GLY A 170 1.48 -14.83 -23.53
N LEU A 171 0.64 -14.63 -24.55
CA LEU A 171 0.21 -13.30 -24.97
C LEU A 171 -0.55 -12.59 -23.84
N CYS A 172 -0.22 -11.32 -23.65
CA CYS A 172 -0.80 -10.46 -22.63
C CYS A 172 -1.66 -9.38 -23.30
N ALA A 173 -2.86 -9.13 -22.79
CA ALA A 173 -3.77 -8.11 -23.27
C ALA A 173 -4.27 -7.27 -22.08
N VAL A 174 -4.06 -5.95 -22.13
CA VAL A 174 -4.63 -5.03 -21.15
C VAL A 174 -6.15 -4.97 -21.26
N GLU A 175 -6.86 -5.10 -20.14
CA GLU A 175 -8.34 -5.03 -20.06
C GLU A 175 -8.85 -3.85 -19.23
N SER A 176 -7.96 -3.09 -18.57
CA SER A 176 -8.31 -1.91 -17.78
C SER A 176 -7.55 -0.66 -18.21
N GLU A 177 -7.96 0.49 -17.70
CA GLU A 177 -7.11 1.67 -17.73
C GLU A 177 -5.77 1.42 -17.02
N ARG A 178 -4.72 2.08 -17.52
CA ARG A 178 -3.36 2.06 -16.95
C ARG A 178 -3.22 3.21 -15.98
N GLN A 179 -3.07 2.88 -14.70
CA GLN A 179 -2.89 3.87 -13.63
C GLN A 179 -1.43 3.91 -13.20
N VAL A 180 -0.89 5.11 -12.98
CA VAL A 180 0.50 5.30 -12.57
C VAL A 180 0.53 6.05 -11.24
N PHE A 181 1.27 5.50 -10.28
CA PHE A 181 1.43 6.06 -8.94
C PHE A 181 2.92 6.23 -8.61
N PRO A 182 3.33 7.37 -8.03
CA PRO A 182 4.71 7.53 -7.56
C PRO A 182 5.01 6.60 -6.39
N LEU A 183 6.07 5.80 -6.48
CA LEU A 183 6.54 4.97 -5.36
C LEU A 183 7.39 5.84 -4.43
N THR A 184 6.78 6.21 -3.31
CA THR A 184 7.47 6.93 -2.24
C THR A 184 7.61 6.00 -1.05
N GLY A 185 8.84 5.69 -0.64
CA GLY A 185 9.05 5.08 0.67
C GLY A 185 9.23 6.20 1.68
N ARG A 186 8.50 6.08 2.78
CA ARG A 186 8.46 7.09 3.82
C ARG A 186 9.22 6.54 5.01
N TYR A 187 10.35 7.13 5.34
CA TYR A 187 11.08 6.79 6.56
C TYR A 187 11.01 7.95 7.55
N ALA A 188 10.18 7.81 8.58
CA ALA A 188 10.31 8.64 9.77
C ALA A 188 11.40 8.04 10.69
N ARG A 189 12.27 8.89 11.24
CA ARG A 189 13.34 8.43 12.15
C ARG A 189 12.81 8.13 13.56
N GLN A 190 11.59 8.55 13.87
CA GLN A 190 10.99 8.48 15.19
C GLN A 190 9.52 8.06 15.06
N PHE A 191 9.13 7.05 15.83
CA PHE A 191 7.77 6.48 15.85
C PHE A 191 6.96 6.93 17.07
N ALA A 192 7.61 7.63 18.01
CA ALA A 192 7.01 8.11 19.23
C ALA A 192 7.70 9.40 19.69
N ALA A 193 6.95 10.22 20.40
CA ALA A 193 7.42 11.39 21.13
C ALA A 193 6.71 11.45 22.49
N HIS A 194 6.93 12.53 23.26
CA HIS A 194 6.25 12.71 24.54
C HIS A 194 4.73 12.66 24.36
N ARG A 195 4.10 11.60 24.88
CA ARG A 195 2.65 11.32 24.79
C ARG A 195 2.08 11.13 23.38
N LEU A 196 2.94 10.87 22.40
CA LEU A 196 2.53 10.56 21.02
C LEU A 196 3.15 9.24 20.57
N ALA A 197 2.35 8.37 19.96
CA ALA A 197 2.83 7.24 19.16
C ALA A 197 2.22 7.32 17.75
N LEU A 198 2.98 6.95 16.73
CA LEU A 198 2.54 6.92 15.34
C LEU A 198 2.48 5.48 14.85
N VAL A 199 1.35 5.08 14.24
CA VAL A 199 1.11 3.72 13.76
C VAL A 199 0.61 3.70 12.31
N GLY A 200 0.89 2.60 11.61
CA GLY A 200 0.58 2.47 10.19
C GLY A 200 1.30 3.52 9.36
N ASP A 201 0.63 4.02 8.32
CA ASP A 201 1.20 5.03 7.42
C ASP A 201 1.49 6.38 8.09
N ALA A 202 0.96 6.64 9.29
CA ALA A 202 1.34 7.82 10.06
C ALA A 202 2.81 7.77 10.51
N GLY A 203 3.37 6.55 10.62
CA GLY A 203 4.78 6.27 10.81
C GLY A 203 5.52 5.89 9.51
N PRO A 204 6.78 5.46 9.63
CA PRO A 204 7.60 4.92 8.54
C PRO A 204 6.95 3.69 7.89
N TYR A 205 6.78 3.75 6.57
CA TYR A 205 6.26 2.67 5.76
C TYR A 205 7.36 2.15 4.83
N HIS A 206 7.66 0.86 4.96
CA HIS A 206 8.47 0.12 3.99
C HIS A 206 7.56 -0.90 3.28
N SER A 207 7.26 -0.68 2.01
CA SER A 207 6.83 -1.80 1.15
C SER A 207 8.09 -2.51 0.67
N SER A 208 8.37 -3.69 1.22
CA SER A 208 9.06 -4.69 0.41
C SER A 208 8.08 -5.11 -0.70
N ALA A 209 8.59 -5.22 -1.92
CA ALA A 209 7.82 -5.54 -3.13
C ALA A 209 7.27 -6.98 -3.09
N GLY A 210 6.31 -7.23 -2.21
CA GLY A 210 5.72 -8.53 -1.94
C GLY A 210 4.53 -8.38 -0.99
N GLY A 211 3.46 -7.73 -1.47
CA GLY A 211 2.14 -7.81 -0.85
C GLY A 211 2.08 -7.52 0.65
N ALA A 212 2.47 -6.32 1.07
CA ALA A 212 2.02 -5.76 2.34
C ALA A 212 1.58 -4.33 2.07
N GLY A 213 0.29 -4.06 2.24
CA GLY A 213 -0.30 -2.72 2.21
C GLY A 213 -0.99 -2.36 0.89
N ARG A 214 -2.21 -2.88 0.71
CA ARG A 214 -3.35 -2.08 0.28
C ARG A 214 -4.66 -2.76 0.63
#